data_AF-A0A8C3SQ34-F1
#
_entry.id   AF-A0A8C3SQ34-F1
#
_cell.length_a   1.000
_cell.length_b   1.000
_cell.length_c   1.000
_cell.angle_alpha   90.00
_cell.angle_beta   90.00
_cell.angle_gamma   90.00
#
_symmetry.space_group_name_H-M   'P 1'
#
loop_
_entity.id
_entity.type
_entity.pdbx_description
1 polymer ?
#
loop_
_entity_poly.entity_id
_entity_poly.type
_entity_poly.pdbx_seq_one_letter_code
_entity_poly.pdbx_strand_id
1 'polypeptide(L)'
;MRYWQPVRHGPLLWNICTEPWDTWVPLICFILHFIAWLIIFSVILIFDYAELMGVKQVYYHCLGMGDPLALKSVRAVRLYSHLRHPVYLEFLLVLWAVPCLSLDRLLLAGLFTAYLSCGHSLDQQDYLYLRAQLDKKFLVFSREEAAYGDLLAHNGPAAGKES
;
A
#
# COMPACT_ATOMS: atom_id res chain seq x y z
N MET A 1 -22.25 22.57 -19.95
CA MET A 1 -20.81 22.60 -19.61
C MET A 1 -20.11 23.83 -20.22
N ARG A 2 -20.61 25.06 -19.99
CA ARG A 2 -20.01 26.31 -20.56
C ARG A 2 -19.16 27.12 -19.57
N TYR A 3 -19.20 26.77 -18.28
CA TYR A 3 -18.51 27.50 -17.22
C TYR A 3 -17.25 26.79 -16.69
N TRP A 4 -16.92 25.62 -17.24
CA TRP A 4 -15.70 24.92 -16.89
C TRP A 4 -14.58 25.42 -17.78
N GLN A 5 -13.78 26.36 -17.27
CA GLN A 5 -12.56 26.79 -17.94
C GLN A 5 -11.37 26.03 -17.35
N PRO A 6 -10.55 25.36 -18.18
CA PRO A 6 -9.33 24.75 -17.69
C PRO A 6 -8.37 25.85 -17.23
N VAL A 7 -7.84 25.72 -16.03
CA VAL A 7 -6.80 26.61 -15.50
C VAL A 7 -5.54 26.37 -16.34
N ARG A 8 -5.29 27.23 -17.34
CA ARG A 8 -4.23 26.99 -18.31
C ARG A 8 -2.83 27.20 -17.74
N HIS A 9 -2.65 28.12 -16.79
CA HIS A 9 -1.36 28.42 -16.17
C HIS A 9 -1.54 28.92 -14.74
N GLY A 10 -1.57 28.01 -13.76
CA GLY A 10 -1.37 28.38 -12.35
C GLY A 10 0.12 28.64 -12.08
N PRO A 11 0.48 29.48 -11.10
CA PRO A 11 1.88 29.68 -10.72
C PRO A 11 2.49 28.35 -10.29
N LEU A 12 3.53 27.92 -11.00
CA LEU A 12 4.37 26.78 -10.61
C LEU A 12 5.26 27.25 -9.46
N LEU A 13 5.11 26.63 -8.28
CA LEU A 13 5.91 27.00 -7.10
C LEU A 13 7.36 26.52 -7.23
N TRP A 14 7.56 25.41 -7.91
CA TRP A 14 8.87 24.98 -8.39
C TRP A 14 8.71 24.24 -9.72
N ASN A 15 9.69 24.41 -10.60
CA ASN A 15 9.77 23.74 -11.88
C ASN A 15 11.20 23.26 -12.08
N ILE A 16 11.45 21.97 -11.91
CA ILE A 16 12.78 21.37 -12.10
C ILE A 16 12.99 20.93 -13.56
N CYS A 17 12.04 21.21 -14.46
CA CYS A 17 12.22 21.03 -15.91
C CYS A 17 13.12 22.11 -16.53
N THR A 18 14.09 22.63 -15.77
CA THR A 18 15.11 23.56 -16.26
C THR A 18 16.42 22.80 -16.43
N GLU A 19 17.08 23.01 -17.56
CA GLU A 19 18.45 22.55 -17.84
C GLU A 19 19.36 22.75 -16.61
N PRO A 20 20.16 21.76 -16.18
CA PRO A 20 20.43 20.44 -16.78
C PRO A 20 19.57 19.27 -16.25
N TRP A 21 18.57 19.53 -15.40
CA TRP A 21 17.87 18.49 -14.62
C TRP A 21 16.61 17.93 -15.31
N ASP A 22 16.27 18.47 -16.48
CA ASP A 22 15.02 18.22 -17.21
C ASP A 22 14.81 16.75 -17.59
N THR A 23 15.88 15.98 -17.79
CA THR A 23 15.76 14.55 -18.15
C THR A 23 15.67 13.64 -16.92
N TRP A 24 16.51 13.85 -15.92
CA TRP A 24 16.71 12.88 -14.83
C TRP A 24 15.62 12.98 -13.75
N VAL A 25 15.17 14.18 -13.44
CA VAL A 25 14.18 14.40 -12.37
C VAL A 25 12.80 13.84 -12.75
N PRO A 26 12.26 14.10 -13.96
CA PRO A 26 11.01 13.46 -14.39
C PRO A 26 11.12 11.94 -14.48
N LEU A 27 12.27 11.41 -14.90
CA LEU A 27 12.50 9.96 -14.96
C LEU A 27 12.45 9.31 -13.58
N ILE A 28 13.13 9.88 -12.58
CA ILE A 28 13.10 9.39 -11.19
C ILE A 28 11.66 9.45 -10.65
N CYS A 29 10.96 10.57 -10.85
CA CYS A 29 9.57 10.70 -10.44
C CYS A 29 8.66 9.67 -11.11
N PHE A 30 8.87 9.38 -12.39
CA PHE A 30 8.12 8.36 -13.13
C PHE A 30 8.35 6.96 -12.57
N ILE A 31 9.62 6.59 -12.30
CA ILE A 31 9.96 5.30 -11.70
C ILE A 31 9.33 5.16 -10.31
N LEU A 32 9.42 6.21 -9.48
CA LEU A 32 8.78 6.24 -8.17
C LEU A 32 7.26 6.09 -8.26
N HIS A 33 6.62 6.77 -9.21
CA HIS A 33 5.19 6.63 -9.47
C HIS A 33 4.83 5.21 -9.87
N PHE A 34 5.59 4.61 -10.79
CA PHE A 34 5.34 3.25 -11.25
C PHE A 34 5.45 2.23 -10.11
N ILE A 35 6.50 2.34 -9.29
CA ILE A 35 6.69 1.51 -8.10
C ILE A 35 5.53 1.71 -7.11
N ALA A 36 5.13 2.96 -6.84
CA ALA A 36 4.04 3.26 -5.94
C ALA A 36 2.72 2.63 -6.42
N TRP A 37 2.41 2.70 -7.72
CA TRP A 37 1.26 2.03 -8.30
C TRP A 37 1.32 0.51 -8.16
N LEU A 38 2.47 -0.11 -8.43
CA LEU A 38 2.64 -1.55 -8.25
C LEU A 38 2.44 -1.98 -6.79
N ILE A 39 2.92 -1.19 -5.84
CA ILE A 39 2.71 -1.44 -4.40
C ILE A 39 1.22 -1.31 -4.07
N ILE A 40 0.54 -0.25 -4.53
CA ILE A 40 -0.91 -0.06 -4.34
C ILE A 40 -1.68 -1.27 -4.87
N PHE A 41 -1.40 -1.72 -6.09
CA PHE A 41 -2.04 -2.91 -6.66
C PHE A 41 -1.73 -4.16 -5.84
N SER A 42 -0.49 -4.33 -5.40
CA SER A 42 -0.09 -5.46 -4.56
C SER A 42 -0.84 -5.46 -3.21
N VAL A 43 -0.99 -4.30 -2.57
CA VAL A 43 -1.76 -4.15 -1.33
C VAL A 43 -3.24 -4.46 -1.55
N ILE A 44 -3.84 -3.99 -2.65
CA ILE A 44 -5.24 -4.29 -2.99
C ILE A 44 -5.45 -5.79 -3.25
N LEU A 45 -4.46 -6.49 -3.81
CA LEU A 45 -4.53 -7.93 -4.04
C LEU A 45 -4.27 -8.76 -2.78
N ILE A 46 -3.32 -8.35 -1.94
CA ILE A 46 -2.91 -9.07 -0.73
C ILE A 46 -3.90 -8.85 0.41
N PHE A 47 -4.39 -7.62 0.57
CA PHE A 47 -5.41 -7.32 1.54
C PHE A 47 -6.77 -7.52 0.90
N ASP A 48 -7.66 -8.21 1.61
CA ASP A 48 -9.06 -8.29 1.23
C ASP A 48 -9.71 -6.90 1.40
N TYR A 49 -9.47 -6.00 0.44
CA TYR A 49 -9.91 -4.61 0.49
C TYR A 49 -11.45 -4.53 0.50
N ALA A 50 -12.11 -5.52 -0.12
CA ALA A 50 -13.56 -5.68 -0.04
C ALA A 50 -14.04 -5.98 1.38
N GLU A 51 -13.23 -6.68 2.18
CA GLU A 51 -13.48 -6.89 3.61
C GLU A 51 -13.29 -5.59 4.41
N LEU A 52 -12.24 -4.80 4.14
CA LEU A 52 -12.04 -3.49 4.80
C LEU A 52 -13.15 -2.48 4.49
N MET A 53 -13.63 -2.46 3.25
CA MET A 53 -14.70 -1.57 2.79
C MET A 53 -16.09 -2.01 3.26
N GLY A 54 -16.20 -3.14 3.98
CA GLY A 54 -17.48 -3.69 4.45
C GLY A 54 -18.34 -4.32 3.34
N VAL A 55 -17.84 -4.39 2.10
CA VAL A 55 -18.55 -5.01 0.96
C VAL A 55 -18.82 -6.49 1.26
N LYS A 56 -17.86 -7.16 1.90
CA LYS A 56 -18.01 -8.57 2.30
C LYS A 56 -19.08 -8.77 3.38
N GLN A 57 -19.23 -7.82 4.31
CA GLN A 57 -20.30 -7.85 5.32
C GLN A 57 -21.68 -7.69 4.67
N VAL A 58 -21.83 -6.73 3.75
CA VAL A 58 -23.08 -6.52 3.00
C VAL A 58 -23.40 -7.75 2.14
N TYR A 59 -22.40 -8.31 1.45
CA TYR A 59 -22.56 -9.48 0.61
C TYR A 59 -23.03 -10.71 1.42
N TYR A 60 -22.40 -10.99 2.57
CA TYR A 60 -22.79 -12.10 3.44
C TYR A 60 -24.19 -11.90 4.03
N HIS A 61 -24.51 -10.67 4.46
CA HIS A 61 -25.85 -10.31 4.91
C HIS A 61 -26.91 -10.52 3.82
N CYS A 62 -26.63 -10.15 2.56
CA CYS A 62 -27.53 -10.39 1.44
C CYS A 62 -27.72 -11.88 1.11
N LEU A 63 -26.73 -12.72 1.40
CA LEU A 63 -26.78 -14.18 1.20
C LEU A 63 -27.37 -14.94 2.39
N GLY A 64 -27.75 -14.27 3.47
CA GLY A 64 -28.26 -14.91 4.70
C GLY A 64 -27.20 -15.74 5.43
N MET A 65 -25.92 -15.61 5.05
CA MET A 65 -24.79 -16.19 5.75
C MET A 65 -24.38 -15.19 6.82
N GLY A 66 -24.41 -15.58 8.09
CA GLY A 66 -24.17 -14.67 9.23
C GLY A 66 -22.86 -13.87 9.16
N ASP A 67 -22.69 -12.96 10.12
CA ASP A 67 -21.69 -11.89 10.06
C ASP A 67 -20.23 -12.41 9.99
N PRO A 68 -19.48 -12.17 8.89
CA PRO A 68 -18.11 -12.67 8.73
C PRO A 68 -17.13 -12.06 9.74
N LEU A 69 -17.49 -10.93 10.38
CA LEU A 69 -16.72 -10.30 11.45
C LEU A 69 -16.73 -11.08 12.77
N ALA A 70 -17.74 -11.92 13.01
CA ALA A 70 -17.88 -12.65 14.28
C ALA A 70 -16.74 -13.66 14.52
N LEU A 71 -16.03 -14.06 13.47
CA LEU A 71 -14.89 -14.99 13.55
C LEU A 71 -13.54 -14.29 13.82
N LYS A 72 -13.45 -12.96 13.71
CA LYS A 72 -12.17 -12.24 13.87
C LYS A 72 -11.95 -11.77 15.31
N SER A 73 -10.72 -11.95 15.77
CA SER A 73 -10.23 -11.46 17.07
C SER A 73 -10.47 -9.96 17.23
N VAL A 74 -10.93 -9.54 18.42
CA VAL A 74 -11.18 -8.14 18.80
C VAL A 74 -9.98 -7.21 18.49
N ARG A 75 -8.75 -7.73 18.59
CA ARG A 75 -7.53 -6.98 18.23
C ARG A 75 -7.38 -6.72 16.74
N ALA A 76 -7.81 -7.65 15.88
CA ALA A 76 -7.80 -7.44 14.44
C ALA A 76 -8.80 -6.36 14.04
N VAL A 77 -10.01 -6.39 14.62
CA VAL A 77 -11.04 -5.37 14.38
C VAL A 77 -10.57 -3.98 14.82
N ARG A 78 -9.90 -3.87 15.98
CA ARG A 78 -9.30 -2.60 16.45
C ARG A 78 -8.23 -2.09 15.49
N LEU A 79 -7.31 -2.95 15.07
CA LEU A 79 -6.26 -2.59 14.11
C LEU A 79 -6.86 -2.08 12.79
N TYR A 80 -7.84 -2.78 12.23
CA TYR A 80 -8.52 -2.36 10.99
C TYR A 80 -9.32 -1.08 11.18
N SER A 81 -9.87 -0.82 12.37
CA SER A 81 -10.59 0.42 12.67
C SER A 81 -9.70 1.65 12.74
N HIS A 82 -8.42 1.48 13.06
CA HIS A 82 -7.41 2.54 13.14
C HIS A 82 -6.59 2.68 11.83
N LEU A 83 -6.31 1.58 11.14
CA LEU A 83 -5.76 1.53 9.78
C LEU A 83 -6.88 1.40 8.75
N ARG A 84 -7.83 2.35 8.72
CA ARG A 84 -8.95 2.28 7.77
C ARG A 84 -8.50 2.26 6.32
N HIS A 85 -7.34 2.84 6.00
CA HIS A 85 -6.89 3.01 4.63
C HIS A 85 -5.36 3.00 4.50
N PRO A 86 -4.72 1.81 4.56
CA PRO A 86 -3.28 1.69 4.36
C PRO A 86 -2.84 2.29 3.02
N VAL A 87 -3.66 2.11 1.96
CA VAL A 87 -3.44 2.56 0.57
C VAL A 87 -3.28 4.08 0.41
N TYR A 88 -3.76 4.89 1.37
CA TYR A 88 -3.66 6.34 1.25
C TYR A 88 -2.25 6.89 1.50
N LEU A 89 -1.36 6.14 2.17
CA LEU A 89 0.04 6.54 2.34
C LEU A 89 0.79 6.50 1.01
N GLU A 90 0.59 5.46 0.21
CA GLU A 90 1.18 5.34 -1.12
C GLU A 90 0.58 6.37 -2.09
N PHE A 91 -0.72 6.64 -1.97
CA PHE A 91 -1.37 7.71 -2.73
C PHE A 91 -0.81 9.09 -2.38
N LEU A 92 -0.43 9.31 -1.11
CA LEU A 92 0.24 10.52 -0.68
C LEU A 92 1.64 10.65 -1.31
N LEU A 93 2.39 9.55 -1.38
CA LEU A 93 3.71 9.55 -2.03
C LEU A 93 3.60 9.90 -3.52
N VAL A 94 2.61 9.35 -4.23
CA VAL A 94 2.27 9.74 -5.61
C VAL A 94 1.94 11.24 -5.67
N LEU A 95 1.13 11.74 -4.75
CA LEU A 95 0.74 13.16 -4.65
C LEU A 95 1.90 14.12 -4.35
N TRP A 96 3.01 13.67 -3.79
CA TRP A 96 4.17 14.54 -3.54
C TRP A 96 5.32 14.35 -4.53
N ALA A 97 5.52 13.15 -5.07
CA ALA A 97 6.70 12.79 -5.87
C ALA A 97 6.65 13.21 -7.35
N VAL A 98 6.36 14.49 -7.66
CA VAL A 98 6.23 14.99 -9.05
C VAL A 98 7.24 16.09 -9.37
N PRO A 99 7.77 16.11 -10.61
CA PRO A 99 8.83 17.04 -11.03
C PRO A 99 8.38 18.51 -11.07
N CYS A 100 7.09 18.76 -11.29
CA CYS A 100 6.48 20.08 -11.31
C CYS A 100 5.32 20.10 -10.32
N LEU A 101 5.41 20.95 -9.30
CA LEU A 101 4.36 21.03 -8.28
C LEU A 101 3.58 22.33 -8.48
N SER A 102 2.38 22.17 -9.03
CA SER A 102 1.40 23.24 -9.23
C SER A 102 0.70 23.56 -7.90
N LEU A 103 0.17 24.78 -7.78
CA LEU A 103 -0.49 25.23 -6.55
C LEU A 103 -1.75 24.42 -6.22
N ASP A 104 -2.53 24.03 -7.23
CA ASP A 104 -3.67 23.12 -7.11
C ASP A 104 -3.26 21.76 -6.52
N ARG A 105 -2.13 21.22 -6.98
CA ARG A 105 -1.59 19.94 -6.51
C ARG A 105 -1.01 20.06 -5.12
N LEU A 106 -0.36 21.17 -4.77
CA LEU A 106 0.10 21.43 -3.41
C LEU A 106 -1.08 21.45 -2.43
N LEU A 107 -2.15 22.18 -2.78
CA LEU A 107 -3.34 22.26 -1.95
C LEU A 107 -3.98 20.89 -1.78
N LEU A 108 -4.10 20.12 -2.88
CA LEU A 108 -4.63 18.76 -2.83
C LEU A 108 -3.77 17.85 -1.94
N ALA A 109 -2.45 17.85 -2.15
CA ALA A 109 -1.52 17.04 -1.38
C ALA A 109 -1.52 17.43 0.09
N GLY A 110 -1.52 18.72 0.41
CA GLY A 110 -1.58 19.23 1.79
C GLY A 110 -2.88 18.90 2.49
N LEU A 111 -4.03 19.07 1.83
CA LEU A 111 -5.34 18.67 2.37
C LEU A 111 -5.41 17.16 2.60
N PHE A 112 -4.91 16.35 1.66
CA PHE A 112 -4.82 14.90 1.84
C PHE A 112 -3.89 14.52 2.99
N THR A 113 -2.71 15.14 3.11
CA THR A 113 -1.80 14.92 4.23
C THR A 113 -2.47 15.27 5.55
N ALA A 114 -3.10 16.45 5.67
CA ALA A 114 -3.79 16.86 6.89
C ALA A 114 -4.94 15.92 7.24
N TYR A 115 -5.75 15.52 6.25
CA TYR A 115 -6.82 14.55 6.43
C TYR A 115 -6.28 13.21 6.96
N LEU A 116 -5.18 12.72 6.40
CA LEU A 116 -4.55 11.49 6.86
C LEU A 116 -3.94 11.63 8.25
N SER A 117 -3.25 12.73 8.54
CA SER A 117 -2.71 13.01 9.88
C SER A 117 -3.81 13.06 10.94
N CYS A 118 -4.98 13.62 10.61
CA CYS A 118 -6.14 13.62 11.51
C CYS A 118 -6.83 12.25 11.60
N GLY A 119 -6.82 11.46 10.53
CA GLY A 119 -7.42 10.12 10.48
C GLY A 119 -6.56 9.01 11.09
N HIS A 120 -5.25 9.25 11.24
CA HIS A 120 -4.28 8.24 11.67
C HIS A 120 -4.07 8.28 13.19
N SER A 121 -5.02 7.74 13.95
CA SER A 121 -4.84 7.43 15.37
C SER A 121 -4.25 6.02 15.54
N LEU A 122 -3.02 5.81 15.05
CA LEU A 122 -2.30 4.58 15.39
C LEU A 122 -1.90 4.63 16.87
N ASP A 123 -2.57 3.83 17.68
CA ASP A 123 -2.24 3.66 19.08
C ASP A 123 -1.04 2.72 19.23
N GLN A 124 -0.29 2.87 20.34
CA GLN A 124 0.88 2.03 20.62
C GLN A 124 0.53 0.52 20.71
N GLN A 125 -0.72 0.21 21.06
CA GLN A 125 -1.23 -1.16 21.09
C GLN A 125 -1.40 -1.78 19.70
N ASP A 126 -1.73 -0.98 18.69
CA ASP A 126 -1.92 -1.46 17.31
C ASP A 126 -0.59 -1.73 16.64
N TYR A 127 0.42 -0.90 16.92
CA TYR A 127 1.80 -1.15 16.52
C TYR A 127 2.33 -2.49 17.07
N LEU A 128 2.10 -2.76 18.35
CA LEU A 128 2.53 -4.03 18.97
C LEU A 128 1.80 -5.24 18.37
N TYR A 129 0.52 -5.11 18.04
CA TYR A 129 -0.24 -6.17 17.37
C TYR A 129 0.25 -6.41 15.95
N LEU A 130 0.51 -5.35 15.18
CA LEU A 130 1.05 -5.45 13.82
C LEU A 130 2.43 -6.13 13.83
N ARG A 131 3.29 -5.74 14.78
CA ARG A 131 4.61 -6.36 14.99
C ARG A 131 4.49 -7.86 15.30
N ALA A 132 3.60 -8.25 16.20
CA ALA A 132 3.38 -9.65 16.52
C ALA A 132 2.83 -10.47 15.34
N GLN A 133 2.02 -9.86 14.47
CA GLN A 133 1.55 -10.50 13.23
C GLN A 133 2.67 -10.65 12.20
N LEU A 134 3.50 -9.63 12.03
CA LEU A 134 4.68 -9.67 11.15
C LEU A 134 5.66 -10.76 11.61
N ASP A 135 6.00 -10.80 12.90
CA ASP A 135 6.90 -11.81 13.45
C ASP A 135 6.37 -13.24 13.18
N LYS A 136 5.07 -13.47 13.36
CA LYS A 136 4.45 -14.77 13.04
C LYS A 136 4.58 -15.14 11.55
N LYS A 137 4.37 -14.19 10.64
CA LYS A 137 4.52 -14.44 9.21
C LYS A 137 5.98 -14.71 8.83
N PHE A 138 6.92 -13.93 9.36
CA PHE A 138 8.35 -14.17 9.15
C PHE A 138 8.79 -15.55 9.65
N LEU A 139 8.29 -16.00 10.80
CA LEU A 139 8.55 -17.34 11.31
C LEU A 139 8.00 -18.44 10.39
N VAL A 140 6.81 -18.24 9.81
CA VAL A 140 6.24 -19.20 8.84
C VAL A 140 7.06 -19.24 7.56
N PHE A 141 7.43 -18.09 7.00
CA PHE A 141 8.28 -18.02 5.81
C PHE A 141 9.65 -18.64 6.04
N SER A 142 10.29 -18.37 7.18
CA SER A 142 11.58 -18.96 7.53
C SER A 142 11.49 -20.48 7.75
N ARG A 143 10.37 -20.97 8.29
CA ARG A 143 10.10 -22.42 8.42
C ARG A 143 9.89 -23.08 7.05
N GLU A 144 9.17 -22.43 6.15
CA GLU A 144 8.96 -22.93 4.78
C GLU A 144 10.28 -22.93 3.98
N GLU A 145 11.08 -21.89 4.11
CA GLU A 145 12.40 -21.78 3.47
C GLU A 145 13.37 -22.85 3.99
N ALA A 146 13.38 -23.10 5.30
CA ALA A 146 14.14 -24.19 5.91
C ALA A 146 13.66 -25.57 5.41
N ALA A 147 12.34 -25.80 5.35
CA ALA A 147 11.78 -27.05 4.85
C ALA A 147 12.07 -27.28 3.35
N TYR A 148 12.04 -26.23 2.54
CA TYR A 148 12.41 -26.30 1.12
C TYR A 148 13.90 -26.54 0.92
N GLY A 149 14.76 -25.90 1.74
CA GLY A 149 16.19 -26.15 1.76
C GLY A 149 16.54 -27.60 2.14
N ASP A 150 15.82 -28.18 3.11
CA ASP A 150 16.01 -29.58 3.53
C ASP A 150 15.57 -30.57 2.44
N LEU A 151 14.45 -30.29 1.76
CA LEU A 151 13.99 -31.07 0.59
C LEU A 151 14.98 -31.03 -0.59
N LEU A 152 15.64 -29.89 -0.83
CA LEU A 152 16.69 -29.77 -1.85
C LEU A 152 17.99 -30.45 -1.44
N ALA A 153 18.35 -30.43 -0.16
CA ALA A 153 19.51 -31.16 0.34
C ALA A 153 19.29 -32.69 0.25
N HIS A 154 18.06 -33.15 0.48
CA HIS A 154 17.69 -34.56 0.42
C HIS A 154 17.44 -35.08 -1.02
N ASN A 155 17.08 -34.20 -1.97
CA ASN A 155 16.86 -34.52 -3.39
C ASN A 155 17.93 -33.92 -4.34
N GLY A 156 19.06 -33.45 -3.80
CA GLY A 156 20.19 -32.95 -4.58
C GLY A 156 20.65 -34.01 -5.59
N PRO A 157 21.10 -33.62 -6.80
CA PRO A 157 21.32 -34.57 -7.88
C PRO A 157 22.33 -35.61 -7.42
N ALA A 158 21.91 -36.88 -7.47
CA ALA A 158 22.82 -38.00 -7.55
C ALA A 158 23.67 -37.77 -8.80
N ALA A 159 24.78 -37.05 -8.64
CA ALA A 159 25.81 -36.93 -9.64
C ALA A 159 26.23 -38.37 -9.97
N GLY A 160 25.81 -38.81 -11.15
CA GLY A 160 26.10 -40.13 -11.68
C GLY A 160 27.59 -40.39 -11.57
N LYS A 161 27.94 -41.24 -10.62
CA LYS A 161 29.08 -42.13 -10.76
C LYS A 161 28.67 -43.21 -11.76
N GLU A 162 29.65 -43.62 -12.56
CA GLU A 162 29.62 -44.75 -13.51
C GLU A 162 28.92 -44.39 -14.84
N SER A 163 29.54 -44.50 -16.02
CA SER A 163 30.72 -45.26 -16.48
C SER A 163 31.35 -44.59 -17.70
#